data_AF-A0A1H6ATE4-F1
#
_entry.id   AF-A0A1H6ATE4-F1
#
_cell.length_a   1.000
_cell.length_b   1.000
_cell.length_c   1.000
_cell.angle_alpha   90.00
_cell.angle_beta   90.00
_cell.angle_gamma   90.00
#
_symmetry.space_group_name_H-M   'P 1'
#
loop_
_entity.id
_entity.type
_entity.pdbx_description
1 polymer ?
#
loop_
_entity_poly.entity_id
_entity_poly.type
_entity_poly.pdbx_seq_one_letter_code
_entity_poly.pdbx_strand_id
1 'polypeptide(L)'
;MPLSLLHDELVGWRKLMKREYDRQVNRDLSRQNSDGLLKRNLVDVLRRGYNAALEKLAQLEAEHGKVDSAARTHSVLQPLEGSAEELIEYAVQKHRTSCALSNFPAEHRPSAAYIGEVLHAVGVQWDEFKFKLGER
;
A
#
# COMPACT_ATOMS: atom_id res chain seq x y z
N MET A 1 16.04 13.39 -15.38
CA MET A 1 16.54 12.02 -15.16
C MET A 1 15.33 11.13 -14.93
N PRO A 2 15.22 9.93 -15.52
CA PRO A 2 14.03 9.06 -15.36
C PRO A 2 13.67 8.79 -13.89
N LEU A 3 14.67 8.65 -13.01
CA LEU A 3 14.44 8.39 -11.58
C LEU A 3 13.85 9.56 -10.79
N SER A 4 14.09 10.82 -11.19
CA SER A 4 13.55 11.97 -10.46
C SER A 4 12.04 12.12 -10.66
N LEU A 5 11.53 11.80 -11.86
CA LEU A 5 10.10 11.80 -12.15
C LEU A 5 9.35 10.74 -11.35
N LEU A 6 9.96 9.55 -11.20
CA LEU A 6 9.40 8.49 -10.39
C LEU A 6 9.39 8.87 -8.91
N HIS A 7 10.47 9.47 -8.39
CA HIS A 7 10.55 9.91 -7.00
C HIS A 7 9.41 10.87 -6.63
N ASP A 8 9.17 11.91 -7.42
CA ASP A 8 8.12 12.90 -7.15
C ASP A 8 6.72 12.26 -7.14
N GLU A 9 6.49 11.29 -8.02
CA GLU A 9 5.24 10.54 -8.08
C GLU A 9 5.05 9.64 -6.84
N LEU A 10 6.12 8.95 -6.42
CA LEU A 10 6.13 8.11 -5.20
C LEU A 10 5.94 8.95 -3.93
N VAL A 11 6.38 10.20 -3.90
CA VAL A 11 6.10 11.13 -2.77
C VAL A 11 4.58 11.41 -2.67
N GLY A 12 3.89 11.53 -3.81
CA GLY A 12 2.44 11.73 -3.86
C GLY A 12 1.61 10.50 -3.47
N TRP A 13 2.21 9.31 -3.51
CA TRP A 13 1.49 8.05 -3.33
C TRP A 13 0.86 7.84 -1.96
N ARG A 14 1.46 8.34 -0.88
CA ARG A 14 0.88 8.22 0.47
C ARG A 14 -0.56 8.74 0.52
N LYS A 15 -0.79 9.90 -0.09
CA LYS A 15 -2.13 10.51 -0.18
C LYS A 15 -3.06 9.69 -1.08
N LEU A 16 -2.54 9.16 -2.18
CA LEU A 16 -3.31 8.34 -3.11
C LEU A 16 -3.75 7.02 -2.48
N MET A 17 -2.87 6.33 -1.76
CA MET A 17 -3.17 5.07 -1.08
C MET A 17 -4.24 5.25 0.01
N LYS A 18 -4.14 6.30 0.83
CA LYS A 18 -5.17 6.62 1.85
C LYS A 18 -6.54 6.86 1.19
N ARG A 19 -6.58 7.61 0.10
CA ARG A 19 -7.82 7.87 -0.66
C ARG A 19 -8.40 6.59 -1.27
N GLU A 20 -7.56 5.72 -1.80
CA GLU A 20 -8.02 4.47 -2.41
C GLU A 20 -8.52 3.49 -1.34
N TYR A 21 -7.83 3.41 -0.20
CA TYR A 21 -8.30 2.67 0.97
C TYR A 21 -9.69 3.11 1.41
N ASP A 22 -9.91 4.42 1.53
CA ASP A 22 -11.22 4.99 1.88
C ASP A 22 -12.32 4.58 0.90
N ARG A 23 -12.03 4.62 -0.40
CA ARG A 23 -12.97 4.20 -1.44
C ARG A 23 -13.29 2.72 -1.34
N GLN A 24 -12.31 1.87 -1.08
CA GLN A 24 -12.50 0.43 -0.95
C GLN A 24 -13.34 0.09 0.28
N VAL A 25 -13.00 0.68 1.44
CA VAL A 25 -13.78 0.50 2.67
C VAL A 25 -15.24 0.91 2.48
N ASN A 26 -15.50 2.09 1.91
CA ASN A 26 -16.87 2.56 1.68
C ASN A 26 -17.64 1.65 0.70
N ARG A 27 -16.96 1.16 -0.35
CA ARG A 27 -17.55 0.23 -1.32
C ARG A 27 -17.93 -1.10 -0.67
N ASP A 28 -17.04 -1.66 0.14
CA ASP A 28 -17.26 -2.94 0.81
C ASP A 28 -18.36 -2.83 1.88
N LEU A 29 -18.37 -1.75 2.67
CA LEU A 29 -19.45 -1.47 3.62
C LEU A 29 -20.81 -1.36 2.92
N SER A 30 -20.86 -0.68 1.77
CA SER A 30 -22.08 -0.58 0.96
C SER A 30 -22.57 -1.94 0.43
N ARG A 31 -21.66 -2.91 0.30
CA ARG A 31 -21.95 -4.29 -0.14
C ARG A 31 -22.10 -5.26 1.02
N GLN A 32 -22.10 -4.78 2.26
CA GLN A 32 -22.12 -5.60 3.48
C GLN A 32 -20.98 -6.64 3.53
N ASN A 33 -19.85 -6.35 2.87
CA ASN A 33 -18.69 -7.23 2.82
C ASN A 33 -17.65 -6.84 3.90
N SER A 34 -18.00 -7.02 5.17
CA SER A 34 -17.19 -6.60 6.31
C SER A 34 -16.10 -7.59 6.73
N ASP A 35 -16.14 -8.83 6.24
CA ASP A 35 -15.26 -9.88 6.75
C ASP A 35 -13.81 -9.62 6.35
N GLY A 36 -12.93 -9.42 7.33
CA GLY A 36 -11.52 -9.15 7.10
C GLY A 36 -11.28 -7.82 6.38
N LEU A 37 -12.21 -6.87 6.50
CA LEU A 37 -12.25 -5.60 5.77
C LEU A 37 -10.94 -4.82 5.89
N LEU A 38 -10.42 -4.68 7.11
CA LEU A 38 -9.15 -3.98 7.37
C LEU A 38 -8.01 -4.62 6.57
N LYS A 39 -7.79 -5.92 6.78
CA LYS A 39 -6.69 -6.68 6.17
C LYS A 39 -6.80 -6.67 4.64
N ARG A 40 -7.97 -7.01 4.10
CA ARG A 40 -8.18 -7.15 2.65
C ARG A 40 -7.93 -5.83 1.93
N ASN A 41 -8.49 -4.73 2.41
CA ASN A 41 -8.35 -3.43 1.75
C ASN A 41 -6.94 -2.87 1.87
N LEU A 42 -6.26 -3.06 3.01
CA LEU A 42 -4.85 -2.68 3.14
C LEU A 42 -3.96 -3.43 2.14
N VAL A 43 -4.08 -4.75 2.10
CA VAL A 43 -3.31 -5.60 1.19
C VAL A 43 -3.57 -5.24 -0.27
N ASP A 44 -4.84 -5.04 -0.67
CA ASP A 44 -5.17 -4.71 -2.05
C ASP A 44 -4.65 -3.33 -2.47
N VAL A 45 -4.77 -2.32 -1.61
CA VAL A 45 -4.24 -0.97 -1.88
C VAL A 45 -2.73 -0.99 -2.06
N LEU A 46 -2.00 -1.64 -1.15
CA LEU A 46 -0.54 -1.72 -1.21
C LEU A 46 -0.07 -2.50 -2.43
N ARG A 47 -0.68 -3.66 -2.70
CA ARG A 47 -0.37 -4.48 -3.87
C ARG A 47 -0.56 -3.71 -5.17
N ARG A 48 -1.69 -3.00 -5.32
CA ARG A 48 -1.96 -2.17 -6.50
C ARG A 48 -0.96 -1.03 -6.62
N GLY A 49 -0.66 -0.35 -5.50
CA GLY A 49 0.36 0.68 -5.44
C GLY A 49 1.70 0.16 -5.94
N TYR A 50 2.25 -0.86 -5.30
CA TYR A 50 3.53 -1.47 -5.67
C TYR A 50 3.60 -1.93 -7.12
N ASN A 51 2.55 -2.58 -7.64
CA ASN A 51 2.50 -2.96 -9.05
C ASN A 51 2.56 -1.75 -9.98
N ALA A 52 1.84 -0.66 -9.65
CA ALA A 52 1.89 0.57 -10.44
C ALA A 52 3.29 1.22 -10.45
N ALA A 53 4.08 1.11 -9.36
CA ALA A 53 5.49 1.57 -9.37
C ALA A 53 6.31 0.76 -10.35
N LEU A 54 6.18 -0.57 -10.28
CA LEU A 54 6.95 -1.47 -11.13
C LEU A 54 6.61 -1.25 -12.61
N GLU A 55 5.34 -1.04 -12.92
CA GLU A 55 4.86 -0.71 -14.27
C GLU A 55 5.41 0.64 -14.74
N LYS A 56 5.35 1.67 -13.90
CA LYS A 56 5.85 3.01 -14.22
C LYS A 56 7.37 3.02 -14.42
N LEU A 57 8.10 2.30 -13.56
CA LEU A 57 9.53 2.11 -13.69
C LEU A 57 9.88 1.42 -15.00
N ALA A 58 9.16 0.34 -15.35
CA ALA A 58 9.36 -0.36 -16.62
C ALA A 58 9.11 0.55 -17.83
N GLN A 59 8.08 1.40 -17.77
CA GLN A 59 7.82 2.40 -18.80
C GLN A 59 8.98 3.39 -18.94
N LEU A 60 9.47 3.94 -17.82
CA LEU A 60 10.58 4.90 -17.84
C LEU A 60 11.88 4.29 -18.34
N GLU A 61 12.17 3.03 -17.97
CA GLU A 61 13.34 2.30 -18.48
C GLU A 61 13.23 2.01 -19.99
N ALA A 62 12.02 1.77 -20.50
CA ALA A 62 11.79 1.60 -21.94
C ALA A 62 11.97 2.92 -22.71
N GLU A 63 11.54 4.05 -22.15
CA GLU A 63 11.62 5.37 -22.78
C GLU A 63 13.02 6.01 -22.71
N HIS A 64 13.76 5.76 -21.63
CA HIS A 64 15.01 6.46 -21.32
C HIS A 64 16.24 5.55 -21.17
N GLY A 65 16.07 4.24 -21.35
CA GLY A 65 17.12 3.25 -21.16
C GLY A 65 17.17 2.69 -19.74
N LYS A 66 17.81 1.52 -19.59
CA LYS A 66 17.94 0.83 -18.31
C LYS A 66 18.76 1.66 -17.31
N VAL A 67 18.32 1.63 -16.06
CA VAL A 67 19.02 2.24 -14.94
C VAL A 67 19.88 1.18 -14.25
N ASP A 68 21.00 1.59 -13.66
CA ASP A 68 21.78 0.73 -12.77
C ASP A 68 20.90 0.15 -11.64
N SER A 69 21.07 -1.15 -11.35
CA SER A 69 20.21 -1.89 -10.42
C SER A 69 20.26 -1.34 -8.99
N ALA A 70 21.44 -0.92 -8.52
CA ALA A 70 21.60 -0.35 -7.18
C ALA A 70 20.95 1.04 -7.11
N ALA A 71 21.19 1.88 -8.11
CA ALA A 71 20.58 3.21 -8.19
C ALA A 71 19.04 3.14 -8.29
N ARG A 72 18.53 2.18 -9.07
CA ARG A 72 17.09 1.91 -9.22
C ARG A 72 16.46 1.49 -7.90
N THR A 73 17.04 0.49 -7.24
CA THR A 73 16.55 -0.03 -5.96
C THR A 73 16.51 1.08 -4.91
N HIS A 74 17.60 1.85 -4.78
CA HIS A 74 17.65 2.96 -3.83
C HIS A 74 16.58 4.03 -4.13
N SER A 75 16.49 4.47 -5.39
CA SER A 75 15.58 5.57 -5.79
C SER A 75 14.10 5.23 -5.64
N VAL A 76 13.75 3.94 -5.75
CA VAL A 76 12.38 3.46 -5.63
C VAL A 76 12.02 3.15 -4.17
N LEU A 77 12.92 2.52 -3.41
CA LEU A 77 12.63 2.13 -2.03
C LEU A 77 12.63 3.32 -1.06
N GLN A 78 13.56 4.27 -1.22
CA GLN A 78 13.69 5.42 -0.32
C GLN A 78 12.38 6.22 -0.15
N PRO A 79 11.65 6.65 -1.21
CA PRO A 79 10.40 7.39 -1.02
C PRO A 79 9.25 6.55 -0.46
N LEU A 80 9.34 5.22 -0.52
CA LEU A 80 8.32 4.29 -0.03
C LEU A 80 8.51 3.87 1.43
N GLU A 81 9.71 4.06 1.98
CA GLU A 81 10.01 3.75 3.36
C GLU A 81 9.03 4.43 4.33
N GLY A 82 8.50 3.66 5.29
CA GLY A 82 7.50 4.12 6.26
C GLY A 82 6.07 4.30 5.71
N SER A 83 5.85 4.17 4.40
CA SER A 83 4.54 4.44 3.80
C SER A 83 3.49 3.37 4.13
N ALA A 84 3.92 2.12 4.31
CA ALA A 84 3.04 1.02 4.69
C ALA A 84 2.58 1.16 6.14
N GLU A 85 3.50 1.47 7.05
CA GLU A 85 3.24 1.73 8.46
C GLU A 85 2.27 2.90 8.62
N GLU A 86 2.53 4.02 7.94
CA GLU A 86 1.65 5.20 7.97
C GLU A 86 0.24 4.88 7.45
N LEU A 87 0.11 4.02 6.44
CA LEU A 87 -1.18 3.58 5.92
C LEU A 87 -1.92 2.66 6.92
N ILE A 88 -1.20 1.76 7.59
CA ILE A 88 -1.77 0.87 8.61
C ILE A 88 -2.28 1.70 9.80
N GLU A 89 -1.47 2.63 10.31
CA GLU A 89 -1.87 3.51 11.41
C GLU A 89 -3.11 4.31 11.06
N TYR A 90 -3.14 4.89 9.85
CA TYR A 90 -4.30 5.59 9.31
C TYR A 90 -5.55 4.70 9.28
N ALA A 91 -5.41 3.49 8.71
CA ALA A 91 -6.49 2.53 8.57
C ALA A 91 -7.06 2.09 9.93
N VAL A 92 -6.19 1.75 10.89
CA VAL A 92 -6.59 1.36 12.25
C VAL A 92 -7.31 2.50 12.96
N GLN A 93 -6.80 3.73 12.86
CA GLN A 93 -7.44 4.89 13.48
C GLN A 93 -8.82 5.17 12.88
N LYS A 94 -8.95 5.06 11.55
CA LYS A 94 -10.23 5.19 10.85
C LYS A 94 -11.21 4.12 11.32
N HIS A 95 -10.77 2.87 11.41
CA HIS A 95 -11.59 1.76 11.88
C HIS A 95 -12.11 2.00 13.29
N ARG A 96 -11.26 2.47 14.22
CA ARG A 96 -11.61 2.77 15.62
C ARG A 96 -12.58 3.93 15.81
N THR A 97 -12.70 4.81 14.82
CA THR A 97 -13.49 6.05 14.92
C THR A 97 -14.72 6.04 14.01
N SER A 98 -14.88 5.03 13.17
CA SER A 98 -15.97 4.94 12.20
C SER A 98 -17.26 4.38 12.84
N CYS A 99 -18.30 5.21 12.89
CA CYS A 99 -19.64 4.77 13.31
C CYS A 99 -20.21 3.69 12.38
N ALA A 100 -19.85 3.69 11.09
CA ALA A 100 -20.31 2.66 10.15
C ALA A 100 -19.76 1.26 10.49
N LEU A 101 -18.67 1.20 11.25
CA LEU A 101 -18.04 -0.05 11.67
C LEU A 101 -18.55 -0.55 13.02
N SER A 102 -19.33 0.23 13.79
CA SER A 102 -19.73 -0.15 15.14
C SER A 102 -20.48 -1.48 15.24
N ASN A 103 -21.15 -1.89 14.16
CA ASN A 103 -21.87 -3.17 14.05
C ASN A 103 -20.94 -4.37 13.76
N PHE A 104 -19.65 -4.12 13.54
CA PHE A 104 -18.63 -5.13 13.24
C PHE A 104 -17.49 -5.01 14.27
N PRO A 105 -17.65 -5.53 15.50
CA PRO A 105 -16.72 -5.26 16.60
C PRO A 105 -15.27 -5.66 16.31
N ALA A 106 -15.06 -6.76 15.57
CA ALA A 106 -13.72 -7.21 15.15
C ALA A 106 -13.04 -6.23 14.18
N GLU A 107 -13.80 -5.54 13.33
CA GLU A 107 -13.28 -4.54 12.40
C GLU A 107 -13.17 -3.15 13.05
N HIS A 108 -14.12 -2.77 13.91
CA HIS A 108 -14.13 -1.49 14.62
C HIS A 108 -13.03 -1.41 15.69
N ARG A 109 -12.80 -2.52 16.40
CA ARG A 109 -11.78 -2.63 17.46
C ARG A 109 -10.92 -3.87 17.20
N PRO A 110 -10.05 -3.82 16.18
CA PRO A 110 -9.21 -4.95 15.83
C PRO A 110 -8.32 -5.34 17.01
N SER A 111 -8.30 -6.64 17.32
CA SER A 111 -7.47 -7.19 18.39
C SER A 111 -5.99 -7.10 18.01
N ALA A 112 -5.09 -7.16 19.00
CA ALA A 112 -3.65 -7.19 18.75
C ALA A 112 -3.24 -8.36 17.85
N ALA A 113 -3.88 -9.54 18.02
CA ALA A 113 -3.65 -10.70 17.16
C ALA A 113 -4.05 -10.41 15.71
N TYR A 114 -5.22 -9.80 15.48
CA TYR A 114 -5.66 -9.44 14.13
C TYR A 114 -4.75 -8.39 13.49
N ILE A 115 -4.28 -7.40 14.25
CA ILE A 115 -3.27 -6.45 13.78
C ILE A 115 -1.95 -7.15 13.42
N GLY A 116 -1.53 -8.16 14.19
CA GLY A 116 -0.38 -8.99 13.85
C GLY A 116 -0.52 -9.69 12.49
N GLU A 117 -1.71 -10.24 12.19
CA GLU A 117 -2.00 -10.81 10.87
C GLU A 117 -1.96 -9.78 9.74
N VAL A 118 -2.46 -8.56 10.01
CA VAL A 118 -2.43 -7.46 9.05
C VAL A 118 -0.98 -7.08 8.74
N LEU A 119 -0.16 -6.88 9.78
CA LEU A 119 1.25 -6.53 9.63
C LEU A 119 2.00 -7.60 8.83
N HIS A 120 1.78 -8.87 9.15
CA HIS A 120 2.38 -9.98 8.40
C HIS A 120 1.95 -9.97 6.92
N ALA A 121 0.65 -9.82 6.64
CA ALA A 121 0.14 -9.80 5.27
C ALA A 121 0.67 -8.62 4.45
N VAL A 122 0.82 -7.45 5.09
CA VAL A 122 1.45 -6.27 4.47
C VAL A 122 2.94 -6.50 4.22
N GLY A 123 3.65 -7.10 5.18
CA GLY A 123 5.06 -7.46 5.03
C GLY A 123 5.31 -8.36 3.82
N VAL A 124 4.44 -9.36 3.61
CA VAL A 124 4.50 -10.23 2.42
C VAL A 124 4.40 -9.42 1.12
N GLN A 125 3.52 -8.42 1.04
CA GLN A 125 3.42 -7.57 -0.16
C GLN A 125 4.67 -6.71 -0.38
N TRP A 126 5.30 -6.25 0.70
CA TRP A 126 6.55 -5.49 0.63
C TRP A 126 7.72 -6.36 0.16
N ASP A 127 7.84 -7.58 0.68
CA ASP A 127 8.88 -8.52 0.27
C ASP A 127 8.72 -8.92 -1.20
N GLU A 128 7.50 -9.20 -1.65
CA GLU A 128 7.20 -9.48 -3.05
C GLU A 128 7.59 -8.30 -3.97
N PHE A 129 7.30 -7.07 -3.54
CA PHE A 129 7.68 -5.86 -4.28
C PHE A 129 9.20 -5.70 -4.38
N LYS A 130 9.93 -5.82 -3.26
CA LYS A 130 11.41 -5.74 -3.25
C LYS A 130 12.04 -6.80 -4.15
N PHE A 131 11.52 -8.02 -4.09
CA PHE A 131 11.97 -9.13 -4.95
C PHE A 131 11.82 -8.78 -6.43
N LYS A 132 10.61 -8.38 -6.86
CA LYS A 132 10.31 -7.96 -8.24
C LYS A 132 11.11 -6.74 -8.69
N LEU A 133 11.44 -5.82 -7.78
CA LEU A 133 12.28 -4.67 -8.08
C LEU A 133 13.74 -5.07 -8.32
N GLY A 134 14.24 -6.08 -7.59
CA GLY A 134 15.59 -6.61 -7.72
C GLY A 134 15.80 -7.47 -8.96
N GLU A 135 14.80 -8.25 -9.39
CA GLU A 135 14.90 -9.17 -10.54
C GLU A 135 14.89 -8.50 -11.92
N ARG A 136 14.57 -7.21 -12.02
CA ARG A 136 14.47 -6.47 -13.29
C ARG A 136 15.83 -6.11 -13.90
#